data_AF-A0AAU3LYB4-F1
#
_entry.id   AF-A0AAU3LYB4-F1
#
_cell.length_a   1.000
_cell.length_b   1.000
_cell.length_c   1.000
_cell.angle_alpha   90.00
_cell.angle_beta   90.00
_cell.angle_gamma   90.00
#
_symmetry.space_group_name_H-M   'P 1'
#
loop_
_entity.id
_entity.type
_entity.pdbx_description
1 polymer ?
#
loop_
_entity_poly.entity_id
_entity_poly.type
_entity_poly.pdbx_seq_one_letter_code
_entity_poly.pdbx_strand_id
1 'polypeptide(L)' 'MRIAIVSDNFSPHLTTKKCQRVGTWAAANNVEMAYTPTNSSWLNRIEAQFTALRYFTLDGTDHADHKEQGSMIRH' A
#
# COMPACT_ATOMS: atom_id res chain seq x y z
N MET A 1 -24.05 -1.47 2.95
CA MET A 1 -22.92 -0.78 2.31
C MET A 1 -21.70 -1.69 2.39
N ARG A 2 -20.92 -1.85 1.31
CA ARG A 2 -19.71 -2.69 1.25
C ARG A 2 -18.54 -1.83 0.76
N ILE A 3 -17.38 -2.01 1.37
CA ILE A 3 -16.15 -1.30 1.01
C ILE A 3 -15.28 -2.26 0.19
N ALA A 4 -14.69 -1.77 -0.90
CA ALA A 4 -13.69 -2.50 -1.67
C ALA A 4 -12.30 -1.86 -1.47
N ILE A 5 -11.30 -2.68 -1.21
CA ILE A 5 -9.90 -2.27 -1.09
C ILE A 5 -9.15 -2.84 -2.29
N VAL A 6 -8.53 -1.95 -3.06
CA VAL A 6 -7.61 -2.32 -4.14
C VAL A 6 -6.20 -2.43 -3.58
N SER A 7 -5.53 -3.55 -3.82
CA SER A 7 -4.18 -3.84 -3.32
C SER A 7 -3.35 -4.58 -4.36
N ASP A 8 -2.03 -4.55 -4.23
CA ASP A 8 -1.18 -5.47 -5.00
C ASP A 8 -1.36 -6.93 -4.52
N ASN A 9 -0.75 -7.87 -5.25
CA ASN A 9 -0.79 -9.29 -4.94
C ASN A 9 0.35 -9.80 -4.05
N PHE A 10 0.98 -8.92 -3.26
CA PHE A 10 2.01 -9.32 -2.31
C PHE A 10 1.46 -10.35 -1.32
N SER A 11 2.22 -11.41 -1.04
CA SER A 11 1.73 -12.58 -0.30
C SER A 11 1.11 -12.31 1.08
N PRO A 12 1.52 -11.28 1.86
CA PRO A 12 0.86 -10.90 3.10
C PRO A 12 -0.53 -10.27 2.91
N HIS A 13 -0.82 -9.69 1.74
CA HIS A 13 -2.14 -9.15 1.41
C HIS A 13 -3.12 -10.26 1.03
N LEU A 14 -2.61 -11.40 0.59
CA LEU A 14 -3.43 -12.51 0.11
C LEU A 14 -3.96 -13.36 1.27
N THR A 15 -5.20 -13.81 1.12
CA THR A 15 -5.68 -14.98 1.84
C THR A 15 -5.09 -16.22 1.19
N THR A 16 -4.19 -16.89 1.89
CA THR A 16 -3.54 -18.12 1.42
C THR A 16 -3.88 -19.28 2.34
N LYS A 17 -3.54 -20.51 1.92
CA LYS A 17 -3.66 -21.70 2.79
C LYS A 17 -2.87 -21.56 4.10
N LYS A 18 -1.76 -20.81 4.08
CA LYS A 18 -0.86 -20.63 5.24
C LYS A 18 -1.22 -19.43 6.10
N CYS A 19 -1.79 -18.38 5.51
CA CYS A 19 -2.19 -17.17 6.22
C CYS A 19 -3.57 -16.73 5.76
N GLN A 20 -4.56 -16.89 6.65
CA GLN A 20 -5.97 -16.55 6.36
C GLN A 20 -6.41 -15.23 6.99
N ARG A 21 -5.53 -14.57 7.76
CA ARG A 21 -5.86 -13.40 8.60
C ARG A 21 -6.57 -12.29 7.84
N VAL A 22 -6.09 -11.96 6.63
CA VAL A 22 -6.68 -10.91 5.80
C VAL A 22 -8.10 -11.27 5.35
N GLY A 23 -8.32 -12.50 4.89
CA GLY A 23 -9.65 -12.96 4.46
C GLY A 23 -10.65 -13.06 5.58
N THR A 24 -10.22 -13.54 6.76
CA THR A 24 -11.06 -13.55 7.96
C THR A 24 -11.47 -12.14 8.37
N TRP A 25 -10.52 -11.20 8.37
CA TRP A 25 -10.81 -9.80 8.68
C TRP A 25 -11.75 -9.18 7.63
N ALA A 26 -11.51 -9.40 6.34
CA ALA A 26 -12.33 -8.86 5.26
C ALA A 26 -13.78 -9.36 5.35
N ALA A 27 -13.98 -10.65 5.60
CA ALA A 27 -15.30 -11.23 5.81
C ALA A 27 -16.02 -10.64 7.04
N ALA A 28 -15.31 -10.51 8.16
CA ALA A 28 -15.87 -9.94 9.40
C ALA A 28 -16.27 -8.46 9.27
N ASN A 29 -15.62 -7.71 8.38
CA ASN A 29 -15.84 -6.28 8.21
C ASN A 29 -16.66 -5.92 6.96
N ASN A 30 -17.21 -6.92 6.24
CA ASN A 30 -17.90 -6.72 4.96
C ASN A 30 -17.05 -5.90 3.96
N VAL A 31 -15.77 -6.28 3.86
CA VAL A 31 -14.79 -5.71 2.93
C VAL A 31 -14.52 -6.70 1.81
N GLU A 32 -14.41 -6.19 0.59
CA GLU A 32 -13.95 -6.93 -0.59
C GLU A 32 -12.51 -6.55 -0.93
N MET A 33 -11.65 -7.54 -1.13
CA MET A 33 -10.26 -7.33 -1.57
C MET A 33 -10.15 -7.54 -3.07
N ALA A 34 -9.70 -6.53 -3.81
CA ALA A 34 -9.44 -6.58 -5.24
C ALA A 34 -7.93 -6.48 -5.48
N TYR A 35 -7.33 -7.53 -6.04
CA TYR A 35 -5.89 -7.60 -6.26
C TYR A 35 -5.50 -7.22 -7.69
N THR A 36 -4.47 -6.39 -7.86
CA THR A 36 -3.90 -6.11 -9.18
C THR A 36 -3.05 -7.29 -9.68
N PRO A 37 -2.94 -7.49 -11.01
CA PRO A 37 -2.02 -8.48 -11.57
C PRO A 37 -0.56 -8.21 -11.20
N THR A 38 0.28 -9.24 -11.28
CA THR A 38 1.73 -9.14 -11.07
C THR A 38 2.33 -8.07 -11.99
N ASN A 39 3.29 -7.30 -11.45
CA ASN A 39 4.00 -6.23 -12.19
C ASN A 39 3.08 -5.16 -12.80
N SER A 40 1.92 -4.90 -12.19
CA SER A 40 0.94 -3.91 -12.67
C SER A 40 0.71 -2.77 -11.68
N SER A 41 1.80 -2.18 -11.16
CA SER A 41 1.76 -1.07 -10.19
C SER A 41 0.95 0.13 -10.69
N TRP A 42 0.98 0.41 -11.99
CA TRP A 42 0.20 1.47 -12.65
C TRP A 42 -1.32 1.35 -12.50
N LEU A 43 -1.85 0.16 -12.16
CA LEU A 43 -3.26 -0.04 -11.83
C LEU A 43 -3.59 0.30 -10.37
N ASN A 44 -2.58 0.40 -9.51
CA ASN A 44 -2.75 0.79 -8.11
C ASN A 44 -2.61 2.31 -7.97
N ARG A 45 -3.73 3.00 -7.68
CA ARG A 45 -3.78 4.47 -7.63
C ARG A 45 -2.86 5.08 -6.56
N ILE A 46 -2.50 4.34 -5.51
CA ILE A 46 -1.60 4.84 -4.47
C ILE A 46 -0.18 5.11 -4.99
N GLU A 47 0.26 4.38 -6.01
CA GLU A 47 1.60 4.53 -6.61
C GLU A 47 1.79 5.92 -7.24
N ALA A 48 0.72 6.46 -7.84
CA ALA A 48 0.74 7.82 -8.38
C ALA A 48 0.88 8.88 -7.27
N GLN A 49 0.29 8.65 -6.10
CA GLN A 49 0.43 9.55 -4.94
C GLN A 49 1.86 9.50 -4.38
N PHE A 50 2.48 8.32 -4.33
CA PHE A 50 3.86 8.17 -3.88
C PHE A 50 4.88 8.78 -4.83
N THR A 51 4.57 8.90 -6.12
CA THR A 51 5.44 9.58 -7.08
C THR A 51 5.63 11.06 -6.71
N ALA A 52 4.54 11.74 -6.37
CA ALA A 52 4.60 13.13 -5.90
C ALA A 52 5.33 13.24 -4.55
N LEU A 53 5.03 12.35 -3.59
CA LEU A 53 5.73 12.33 -2.30
C LEU A 53 7.24 12.14 -2.48
N ARG A 54 7.66 11.19 -3.31
CA ARG A 54 9.07 10.91 -3.59
C ARG A 54 9.78 12.13 -4.16
N TYR A 55 9.16 12.82 -5.11
CA TYR A 55 9.73 14.02 -5.70
C TYR A 55 9.98 15.14 -4.69
N PHE A 56 9.00 15.42 -3.81
CA PHE A 56 9.11 16.56 -2.88
C PHE A 56 9.88 16.26 -1.59
N THR A 57 9.92 15.01 -1.15
CA THR A 57 10.44 14.65 0.18
C THR A 57 11.70 13.79 0.15
N LEU A 58 11.97 13.12 -0.98
CA LEU A 58 13.05 12.13 -1.09
C LEU A 58 14.06 12.45 -2.20
N ASP A 59 13.66 13.17 -3.25
CA ASP A 59 14.54 13.51 -4.36
C ASP A 59 15.35 14.77 -4.04
N GLY A 60 16.69 14.67 -4.10
CA GLY A 60 17.61 15.81 -3.88
C GLY A 60 17.98 16.11 -2.42
N THR A 61 17.57 15.28 -1.46
CA THR A 61 17.87 15.46 -0.02
C THR A 61 18.63 14.26 0.54
N ASP A 62 19.93 14.43 0.80
CA ASP A 62 20.72 13.47 1.61
C ASP A 62 20.35 13.65 3.08
N HIS A 63 19.26 13.00 3.51
CA HIS A 63 18.82 13.04 4.90
C HIS A 63 19.85 12.31 5.78
N ALA A 64 20.27 12.94 6.87
CA ALA A 64 21.32 12.38 7.73
C ALA A 64 20.81 11.19 8.58
N ASP A 65 19.50 11.12 8.82
CA ASP A 65 18.87 10.02 9.54
C ASP A 65 17.40 9.74 9.13
N HIS A 66 16.88 8.58 9.56
CA HIS A 66 15.51 8.14 9.27
C HIS A 66 14.40 8.98 9.95
N LYS A 67 14.71 9.73 11.02
CA LYS A 67 13.72 10.58 11.69
C LYS A 67 13.46 11.83 10.86
N GLU A 68 14.52 12.42 10.29
CA GLU A 68 14.45 13.56 9.39
C GLU A 68 13.66 13.22 8.12
N GLN A 69 13.94 12.08 7.48
CA GLN A 69 13.13 11.60 6.35
C GLN A 69 11.66 11.40 6.74
N GLY A 70 11.41 10.91 7.96
CA GLY A 70 10.07 10.66 8.46
C GLY A 70 9.26 11.92 8.78
N SER A 71 9.89 13.05 9.14
CA SER A 71 9.16 14.31 9.36
C SER A 71 8.65 14.89 8.04
N MET A 72 9.46 14.80 6.98
CA MET A 72 9.10 15.32 5.65
C MET A 72 7.88 14.63 5.02
N ILE A 73 7.64 13.35 5.35
CA ILE A 73 6.46 12.60 4.87
C ILE A 73 5.16 13.00 5.63
N ARG A 74 5.28 13.57 6.84
CA ARG A 74 4.15 13.87 7.72
C ARG A 74 3.64 15.31 7.62
N HIS A 75 4.40 16.19 6.97
CA HIS A 75 4.05 17.59 6.75
C HIS A 75 3.31 17.79 5.43
#